data_AF-A0A800MCW4-F1
#
_entry.id   AF-A0A800MCW4-F1
#
_cell.length_a   1.000
_cell.length_b   1.000
_cell.length_c   1.000
_cell.angle_alpha   90.00
_cell.angle_beta   90.00
_cell.angle_gamma   90.00
#
_symmetry.space_group_name_H-M   'P 1'
#
loop_
_entity.id
_entity.type
_entity.pdbx_description
1 polymer ?
#
loop_
_entity_poly.entity_id
_entity_poly.type
_entity_poly.pdbx_seq_one_letter_code
_entity_poly.pdbx_strand_id
1 'polypeptide(L)'
;MEFNSRGLLAEHLGSTSRVQLDLPAFPSAVLAALALEHKGAAWLLRDRAGIALPAIWRAGVPLGPGSLVFSGDQLDLVLVIPGG
;
A
#
# COMPACT_ATOMS: atom_id res chain seq x y z
N MET A 1 9.57 -3.32 5.89
CA MET A 1 8.20 -3.51 6.38
C MET A 1 7.47 -4.50 5.48
N GLU A 2 6.53 -5.30 6.01
CA GLU A 2 5.78 -6.31 5.26
C GLU A 2 4.32 -5.91 5.04
N PHE A 3 3.81 -6.22 3.86
CA PHE A 3 2.40 -6.05 3.47
C PHE A 3 1.87 -7.36 2.95
N ASN A 4 0.61 -7.64 3.28
CA ASN A 4 -0.15 -8.67 2.61
C ASN A 4 -1.05 -8.02 1.58
N SER A 5 -1.02 -8.55 0.36
CA SER A 5 -1.85 -8.09 -0.75
C SER A 5 -2.84 -9.18 -1.13
N ARG A 6 -3.99 -8.79 -1.69
CA ARG A 6 -5.01 -9.73 -2.19
C ARG A 6 -5.54 -9.32 -3.57
N GLY A 7 -6.11 -10.29 -4.29
CA GLY A 7 -6.67 -10.07 -5.62
C GLY A 7 -5.63 -9.55 -6.63
N LEU A 8 -6.03 -8.56 -7.43
CA LEU A 8 -5.17 -7.94 -8.46
C LEU A 8 -3.84 -7.40 -7.91
N LEU A 9 -3.83 -6.92 -6.66
CA LEU A 9 -2.59 -6.47 -6.01
C LEU A 9 -1.65 -7.64 -5.75
N ALA A 10 -2.16 -8.79 -5.30
CA ALA A 10 -1.35 -9.97 -5.06
C ALA A 10 -0.77 -10.55 -6.36
N GLU A 11 -1.51 -10.46 -7.46
CA GLU A 11 -1.05 -10.91 -8.79
C GLU A 11 0.15 -10.10 -9.29
N HIS A 12 0.24 -8.81 -8.94
CA HIS A 12 1.27 -7.91 -9.44
C HIS A 12 2.38 -7.59 -8.42
N LEU A 13 2.08 -7.61 -7.12
CA LEU A 13 3.00 -7.30 -6.03
C LEU A 13 3.49 -8.56 -5.29
N GLY A 14 2.82 -9.70 -5.52
CA GLY A 14 2.93 -10.89 -4.69
C GLY A 14 1.97 -10.85 -3.49
N SER A 15 1.61 -12.01 -2.95
CA SER A 15 0.74 -12.12 -1.77
C SER A 15 1.33 -11.46 -0.53
N THR A 16 2.66 -11.44 -0.44
CA THR A 16 3.41 -10.71 0.58
C THR A 16 4.49 -9.88 -0.10
N SER A 17 4.52 -8.59 0.20
CA SER A 17 5.48 -7.64 -0.36
C SER A 17 6.25 -6.97 0.76
N ARG A 18 7.52 -6.63 0.51
CA ARG A 18 8.37 -5.92 1.45
C ARG A 18 8.82 -4.61 0.84
N VAL A 19 8.78 -3.54 1.62
CA VAL A 19 9.31 -2.23 1.23
C VAL A 19 10.37 -1.78 2.24
N GLN A 20 11.44 -1.17 1.75
CA GLN A 20 12.40 -0.44 2.59
C GLN A 20 12.05 1.03 2.65
N LEU A 21 11.89 1.55 3.87
CA LEU A 21 11.38 2.87 4.16
C LEU A 21 11.80 3.25 5.59
N ASP A 22 12.20 4.50 5.79
CA ASP A 22 12.43 5.05 7.12
C ASP A 22 11.10 5.19 7.87
N LEU A 23 11.07 4.70 9.12
CA LEU A 23 9.87 4.68 9.96
C LEU A 23 10.08 5.60 11.18
N PRO A 24 9.02 6.27 11.68
CA PRO A 24 7.62 6.15 11.25
C PRO A 24 7.32 6.89 9.93
N ALA A 25 6.35 6.37 9.17
CA ALA A 25 5.97 6.92 7.88
C ALA A 25 4.46 7.00 7.69
N PHE A 26 4.03 7.88 6.78
CA PHE A 26 2.63 7.97 6.36
C PHE A 26 2.29 6.89 5.32
N PRO A 27 1.02 6.43 5.26
CA PRO A 27 0.53 5.51 4.23
C PRO A 27 0.84 5.95 2.80
N SER A 28 0.82 7.26 2.54
CA SER A 28 1.14 7.81 1.21
C SER A 28 2.61 7.58 0.81
N ALA A 29 3.55 7.67 1.76
CA ALA A 29 4.96 7.41 1.54
C ALA A 29 5.21 5.91 1.31
N VAL A 30 4.50 5.07 2.05
CA VAL A 30 4.49 3.62 1.85
C VAL A 30 4.07 3.24 0.42
N LEU A 31 2.94 3.78 -0.04
CA LEU A 31 2.43 3.51 -1.39
C LEU A 31 3.36 4.06 -2.47
N ALA A 32 4.01 5.21 -2.21
CA ALA A 32 5.02 5.76 -3.10
C ALA A 32 6.21 4.82 -3.24
N ALA A 33 6.73 4.30 -2.12
CA ALA A 33 7.87 3.39 -2.10
C ALA A 33 7.53 2.06 -2.80
N LEU A 34 6.34 1.50 -2.55
CA LEU A 34 5.86 0.31 -3.26
C LEU A 34 5.75 0.55 -4.77
N ALA A 35 5.29 1.72 -5.21
CA ALA A 35 5.19 2.04 -6.64
C ALA A 35 6.56 2.21 -7.32
N LEU A 36 7.56 2.68 -6.57
CA LEU A 36 8.94 2.80 -7.05
C LEU A 36 9.62 1.44 -7.20
N GLU A 37 9.42 0.54 -6.23
CA GLU A 37 9.96 -0.82 -6.26
C GLU A 37 9.23 -1.69 -7.30
N HIS A 38 7.90 -1.57 -7.40
CA HIS A 38 7.06 -2.36 -8.30
C HIS A 38 6.53 -1.52 -9.47
N LYS A 39 7.43 -1.04 -10.34
CA LYS A 39 7.06 -0.18 -11.49
C LYS A 39 5.97 -0.77 -12.38
N GLY A 40 5.94 -2.09 -12.57
CA GLY A 40 4.91 -2.79 -13.36
C GLY A 40 3.52 -2.78 -12.72
N ALA A 41 3.44 -2.53 -11.41
CA ALA A 41 2.21 -2.47 -10.62
C ALA A 41 1.87 -1.04 -10.18
N ALA A 42 2.68 -0.03 -10.57
CA ALA A 42 2.49 1.35 -10.14
C ALA A 42 1.09 1.91 -10.48
N TRP A 43 0.51 1.45 -11.59
CA TRP A 43 -0.84 1.80 -12.04
C TRP A 43 -1.96 1.26 -11.12
N LEU A 44 -1.69 0.26 -10.29
CA LEU A 44 -2.60 -0.24 -9.25
C LEU A 44 -2.44 0.51 -7.92
N LEU A 45 -1.31 1.16 -7.73
CA LEU A 45 -0.97 1.87 -6.49
C LEU A 45 -1.32 3.35 -6.58
N ARG A 46 -1.28 3.93 -7.78
CA ARG A 46 -1.58 5.32 -8.05
C ARG A 46 -2.31 5.51 -9.37
N ASP A 47 -3.23 6.46 -9.40
CA ASP A 47 -3.86 6.92 -10.64
C ASP A 47 -2.93 7.88 -11.43
N ARG A 48 -3.42 8.36 -12.59
CA ARG A 48 -2.68 9.32 -13.44
C ARG A 48 -2.42 10.67 -12.76
N ALA A 49 -3.21 11.05 -11.76
CA ALA A 49 -3.02 12.26 -10.97
C ALA A 49 -2.07 12.03 -9.78
N GLY A 50 -1.58 10.81 -9.57
CA GLY A 50 -0.71 10.43 -8.47
C GLY A 50 -1.44 10.13 -7.16
N ILE A 51 -2.78 10.02 -7.20
CA ILE A 51 -3.61 9.70 -6.04
C ILE A 51 -3.50 8.21 -5.74
N ALA A 52 -3.30 7.89 -4.46
CA ALA A 52 -3.28 6.52 -3.95
C ALA A 52 -4.62 5.81 -4.21
N LEU A 53 -4.56 4.67 -4.89
CA LEU A 53 -5.73 3.82 -5.16
C LEU A 53 -6.02 2.79 -4.06
N PRO A 54 -5.02 2.15 -3.43
CA PRO A 54 -5.29 1.19 -2.36
C PRO A 54 -5.45 1.89 -1.01
N ALA A 55 -6.29 1.30 -0.16
CA ALA A 55 -6.31 1.57 1.27
C ALA A 55 -5.33 0.64 1.99
N ILE A 56 -4.67 1.17 3.02
CA ILE A 56 -3.83 0.38 3.93
C ILE A 56 -4.63 0.09 5.19
N TRP A 57 -4.63 -1.17 5.62
CA TRP A 57 -5.27 -1.61 6.85
C TRP A 57 -4.20 -2.12 7.82
N ARG A 58 -4.41 -1.90 9.12
CA ARG A 58 -3.60 -2.46 10.20
C ARG A 58 -4.52 -3.20 11.14
N ALA A 59 -4.30 -4.50 11.31
CA ALA A 59 -5.11 -5.36 12.18
C ALA A 59 -6.63 -5.18 11.96
N GLY A 60 -7.07 -5.06 10.70
CA GLY A 60 -8.49 -4.88 10.36
C GLY A 60 -9.04 -3.46 10.55
N VAL A 61 -8.20 -2.45 10.83
CA VAL A 61 -8.61 -1.04 10.89
C VAL A 61 -7.98 -0.26 9.72
N PRO A 62 -8.76 0.51 8.94
CA PRO A 62 -8.20 1.32 7.86
C PRO A 62 -7.35 2.45 8.43
N LEU A 63 -6.15 2.63 7.86
CA LEU A 63 -5.27 3.75 8.18
C LEU A 63 -5.67 4.97 7.36
N GLY A 64 -5.97 6.06 8.06
CA GLY A 64 -6.23 7.35 7.42
C GLY A 64 -4.93 8.00 6.92
N PRO A 65 -5.03 9.07 6.11
CA PRO A 65 -3.87 9.77 5.57
C PRO A 65 -2.95 10.38 6.66
N GLY A 66 -3.49 10.72 7.84
CA GLY A 66 -2.72 11.22 8.97
C GLY A 66 -2.23 10.14 9.94
N SER A 67 -2.55 8.86 9.69
CA SER A 67 -2.07 7.76 10.52
C SER A 67 -0.57 7.52 10.27
N LEU A 68 0.14 7.11 11.32
CA LEU A 68 1.54 6.71 11.22
C LEU A 68 1.66 5.20 11.24
N VAL A 69 2.61 4.73 10.44
CA VAL A 69 3.02 3.35 10.33
C VAL A 69 4.38 3.19 10.99
N PHE A 70 4.52 2.14 11.81
CA PHE A 70 5.72 1.88 12.60
C PHE A 70 6.40 0.57 12.21
N SER A 71 7.64 0.41 12.66
CA SER A 71 8.38 -0.84 12.46
C SER A 71 7.69 -1.97 13.23
N GLY A 72 7.48 -3.10 12.57
CA GLY A 72 6.75 -4.25 13.12
C GLY A 72 5.24 -4.21 12.90
N ASP A 73 4.67 -3.13 12.32
CA ASP A 73 3.27 -3.13 11.92
C ASP A 73 3.03 -4.20 10.83
N GLN A 74 2.01 -5.03 11.03
CA GLN A 74 1.50 -5.93 10.00
C GLN A 74 0.36 -5.24 9.25
N LEU A 75 0.52 -5.09 7.94
CA LEU A 75 -0.34 -4.27 7.11
C LEU A 75 -0.95 -5.09 5.98
N ASP A 76 -2.20 -4.76 5.64
CA ASP A 76 -2.91 -5.31 4.49
C ASP A 76 -3.15 -4.20 3.46
N LEU A 77 -2.82 -4.51 2.20
CA LEU A 77 -3.04 -3.64 1.05
C LEU A 77 -4.31 -4.08 0.33
N VAL A 78 -5.29 -3.19 0.24
CA VAL A 78 -6.59 -3.49 -0.37
C VAL A 78 -6.87 -2.47 -1.46
N LEU A 79 -7.08 -2.95 -2.69
CA LEU A 79 -7.45 -2.10 -3.81
C LEU A 79 -8.87 -1.57 -3.59
N VAL A 80 -9.03 -0.25 -3.54
CA VAL A 80 -10.35 0.37 -3.48
C VAL A 80 -10.77 0.64 -4.92
N ILE A 81 -11.72 -0.16 -5.40
CA ILE A 81 -12.39 0.14 -6.67
C ILE A 81 -13.59 1.00 -6.29
N PRO A 82 -13.61 2.31 -6.64
CA PRO A 82 -14.81 3.09 -6.47
C PRO A 82 -15.90 2.47 -7.35
N GLY A 83 -16.85 1.79 -6.71
CA GLY A 83 -18.07 1.36 -7.38
C GLY A 83 -18.80 2.62 -7.86
N GLY A 84 -19.04 2.69 -9.17
CA GLY A 84 -19.96 3.69 -9.74
C GLY A 84 -21.37 3.51 -9.23
#